data_AF-A0A431IGH5-F1
#
_entry.id   AF-A0A431IGH5-F1
#
_cell.length_a   1.000
_cell.length_b   1.000
_cell.length_c   1.000
_cell.angle_alpha   90.00
_cell.angle_beta   90.00
_cell.angle_gamma   90.00
#
_symmetry.space_group_name_H-M   'P 1'
#
loop_
_entity.id
_entity.type
_entity.pdbx_description
1 polymer ?
#
loop_
_entity_poly.entity_id
_entity_poly.type
_entity_poly.pdbx_seq_one_letter_code
_entity_poly.pdbx_strand_id
1 'polypeptide(L)'
;MKKADRKLIDSEKDLGDPIIAWLEERGWEVYQEVAGPHGGVADIVATLGSLTCVVELKKSMTFDLMAEAKRWLRYANWTYMVVPHARDSDGRRLAFSIAEQFGIGIMTVTIGKYDGDRINRVDVRLTPRLQRKVNSALRDALQPAHKTFAVAGTAHGRHWTAFQDTCEQIANFVRGSPGASIAQVLGAIKHHYRTDSTAKACLVRWGDQGVIRGVILRREGRRVFFDPDPVWCKCASCGWSVETNVAHDQPEVCENCRRHLLRNAKREKR
;
A
#
# COMPACT_ATOMS: atom_id res chain seq x y z
N MET A 1 32.61 24.83 -5.27
CA MET A 1 31.98 23.54 -5.65
C MET A 1 30.92 23.22 -4.59
N LYS A 2 29.63 23.41 -4.87
CA LYS A 2 28.55 23.21 -3.88
C LYS A 2 28.28 21.70 -3.74
N LYS A 3 28.22 21.19 -2.50
CA LYS A 3 28.05 19.76 -2.18
C LYS A 3 26.60 19.34 -2.44
N ALA A 4 26.41 18.16 -3.06
CA ALA A 4 25.12 17.49 -3.07
C ALA A 4 24.70 17.17 -1.64
N ASP A 5 23.50 17.62 -1.25
CA ASP A 5 22.93 17.28 0.05
C ASP A 5 22.29 15.89 -0.11
N ARG A 6 23.08 14.87 0.23
CA ARG A 6 22.64 13.46 0.21
C ARG A 6 21.72 13.27 1.42
N LYS A 7 20.41 13.41 1.21
CA LYS A 7 19.46 12.86 2.19
C LYS A 7 19.76 11.36 2.29
N LEU A 8 20.08 10.91 3.49
CA LEU A 8 20.30 9.50 3.76
C LEU A 8 18.97 8.78 3.50
N ILE A 9 19.05 7.66 2.77
CA ILE A 9 17.95 6.72 2.63
C ILE A 9 17.65 6.22 4.06
N ASP A 10 16.54 6.67 4.62
CA ASP A 10 16.21 6.42 6.03
C ASP A 10 15.41 5.11 6.16
N SER A 11 14.70 4.72 5.10
CA SER A 11 13.87 3.52 5.04
C SER A 11 14.05 2.71 3.74
N GLU A 12 13.71 1.42 3.77
CA GLU A 12 13.64 0.58 2.55
C GLU A 12 12.57 1.08 1.58
N LYS A 13 11.52 1.73 2.10
CA LYS A 13 10.51 2.42 1.28
C LYS A 13 11.11 3.51 0.40
N ASP A 14 12.09 4.27 0.90
CA ASP A 14 12.76 5.29 0.09
C ASP A 14 13.48 4.67 -1.12
N LEU A 15 13.94 3.41 -1.02
CA LEU A 15 14.51 2.66 -2.15
C LEU A 15 13.44 2.15 -3.12
N GLY A 16 12.24 1.84 -2.63
CA GLY A 16 11.15 1.25 -3.40
C GLY A 16 10.63 2.19 -4.48
N ASP A 17 10.30 3.44 -4.14
CA ASP A 17 9.65 4.37 -5.07
C ASP A 17 10.44 4.56 -6.39
N PRO A 18 11.77 4.80 -6.39
CA PRO A 18 12.53 4.93 -7.63
C PRO A 18 12.58 3.64 -8.47
N ILE A 19 12.56 2.47 -7.82
CA ILE A 19 12.60 1.17 -8.48
C ILE A 19 11.26 0.87 -9.14
N ILE A 20 10.15 1.16 -8.47
CA ILE A 20 8.80 0.99 -9.00
C ILE A 20 8.66 1.86 -10.26
N ALA A 21 9.00 3.15 -10.17
CA ALA A 21 8.97 4.05 -11.33
C ALA A 21 9.84 3.53 -12.48
N TRP A 22 11.07 3.08 -12.18
CA TRP A 22 11.97 2.51 -13.19
C TRP A 22 11.39 1.29 -13.91
N LEU A 23 10.67 0.42 -13.20
CA LEU A 23 9.99 -0.75 -13.74
C LEU A 23 8.77 -0.35 -14.58
N GLU A 24 7.91 0.52 -14.06
CA GLU A 24 6.70 0.99 -14.74
C GLU A 24 7.00 1.73 -16.05
N GLU A 25 8.02 2.61 -16.05
CA GLU A 25 8.53 3.28 -17.26
C GLU A 25 8.98 2.30 -18.36
N ARG A 26 9.30 1.06 -17.98
CA ARG A 26 9.72 -0.02 -18.88
C ARG A 26 8.59 -1.00 -19.19
N GLY A 27 7.35 -0.65 -18.84
CA GLY A 27 6.15 -1.41 -19.17
C GLY A 27 5.86 -2.59 -18.25
N TRP A 28 6.50 -2.65 -17.09
CA TRP A 28 6.22 -3.69 -16.10
C TRP A 28 4.97 -3.36 -15.28
N GLU A 29 4.16 -4.38 -14.99
CA GLU A 29 3.15 -4.30 -13.94
C GLU A 29 3.78 -4.63 -12.59
N VAL A 30 3.64 -3.74 -11.60
CA VAL A 30 4.31 -3.85 -10.31
C VAL A 30 3.33 -4.25 -9.19
N TYR A 31 3.80 -5.13 -8.32
CA TYR A 31 3.12 -5.66 -7.15
C TYR A 31 4.09 -5.58 -5.96
N GLN A 32 3.60 -5.27 -4.77
CA GLN A 32 4.43 -5.12 -3.57
C GLN A 32 4.02 -6.05 -2.45
N GLU A 33 4.97 -6.37 -1.57
CA GLU A 33 4.75 -7.20 -0.36
C GLU A 33 4.08 -8.55 -0.70
N VAL A 34 4.59 -9.22 -1.74
CA VAL A 34 3.96 -10.42 -2.28
C VAL A 34 4.42 -11.64 -1.49
N ALA A 35 3.49 -12.28 -0.78
CA ALA A 35 3.76 -13.55 -0.12
C ALA A 35 4.14 -14.64 -1.14
N GLY A 36 5.30 -15.25 -0.92
CA GLY A 36 5.85 -16.29 -1.76
C GLY A 36 5.51 -17.71 -1.30
N PRO A 37 5.67 -18.68 -2.20
CA PRO A 37 5.36 -20.09 -1.95
C PRO A 37 6.25 -20.77 -0.90
N HIS A 38 7.36 -20.16 -0.50
CA HIS A 38 8.26 -20.66 0.56
C HIS A 38 8.08 -19.92 1.90
N GLY A 39 6.97 -19.21 2.09
CA GLY A 39 6.64 -18.48 3.32
C GLY A 39 7.43 -17.19 3.55
N GLY A 40 8.22 -16.74 2.57
CA GLY A 40 8.81 -15.39 2.57
C GLY A 40 7.92 -14.38 1.87
N VAL A 41 8.22 -13.09 1.99
CA VAL A 41 7.52 -12.00 1.29
C VAL A 41 8.55 -11.31 0.40
N ALA A 42 8.21 -11.12 -0.88
CA ALA A 42 9.04 -10.34 -1.80
C ALA A 42 8.65 -8.86 -1.67
N ASP A 43 9.64 -7.98 -1.52
CA ASP A 43 9.39 -6.53 -1.42
C ASP A 43 8.65 -6.01 -2.67
N ILE A 44 9.16 -6.38 -3.85
CA ILE A 44 8.55 -6.06 -5.14
C ILE A 44 8.55 -7.30 -6.05
N VAL A 45 7.41 -7.57 -6.67
CA VAL A 45 7.28 -8.48 -7.81
C VAL A 45 6.76 -7.69 -9.00
N ALA A 46 7.35 -7.88 -10.17
CA ALA A 46 6.91 -7.22 -11.39
C ALA A 46 6.68 -8.23 -12.50
N THR A 47 5.71 -7.98 -13.38
CA THR A 47 5.45 -8.85 -14.55
C THR A 47 5.46 -8.08 -15.86
N LEU A 48 5.99 -8.71 -16.92
CA LEU A 48 5.99 -8.19 -18.28
C LEU A 48 5.67 -9.34 -19.23
N GLY A 49 4.43 -9.38 -19.75
CA GLY A 49 3.92 -10.56 -20.44
C GLY A 49 4.05 -11.79 -19.54
N SER A 50 4.68 -12.86 -20.02
CA SER A 50 4.93 -14.09 -19.24
C SER A 50 6.14 -14.02 -18.30
N LEU A 51 6.92 -12.93 -18.33
CA LEU A 51 8.11 -12.77 -17.48
C LEU A 51 7.72 -12.27 -16.09
N THR A 52 8.42 -12.78 -15.09
CA THR A 52 8.32 -12.35 -13.69
C THR A 52 9.69 -11.88 -13.20
N CYS A 53 9.72 -10.73 -12.54
CA CYS A 53 10.89 -10.14 -11.91
C CYS A 53 10.63 -10.03 -10.41
N VAL A 54 11.62 -10.35 -9.58
CA VAL A 54 11.59 -10.08 -8.13
C VAL A 54 12.68 -9.08 -7.80
N VAL A 55 12.37 -8.16 -6.90
CA VAL A 55 13.31 -7.16 -6.42
C VAL A 55 13.27 -7.13 -4.90
N GLU A 56 14.42 -7.36 -4.27
CA GLU A 56 14.64 -7.28 -2.82
C GLU A 56 15.38 -5.99 -2.47
N LEU A 57 14.88 -5.26 -1.49
CA LEU A 57 15.35 -3.94 -1.07
C LEU A 57 16.02 -4.03 0.30
N LYS A 58 17.28 -3.60 0.40
CA LYS A 58 17.94 -3.43 1.71
C LYS A 58 18.78 -2.18 1.76
N LYS A 59 18.91 -1.61 2.96
CA LYS A 59 19.78 -0.44 3.21
C LYS A 59 21.27 -0.75 3.07
N SER A 60 21.66 -2.02 3.07
CA SER A 60 23.04 -2.46 2.93
C SER A 60 23.12 -3.80 2.20
N MET A 61 24.27 -4.04 1.55
CA MET A 61 24.56 -5.31 0.89
C MET A 61 25.02 -6.33 1.95
N THR A 62 24.10 -7.16 2.45
CA THR A 62 24.35 -8.17 3.48
C THR A 62 24.22 -9.59 2.92
N PHE A 63 24.70 -10.60 3.67
CA PHE A 63 24.45 -11.99 3.32
C PHE A 63 22.97 -12.38 3.41
N ASP A 64 22.21 -11.75 4.31
CA ASP A 64 20.77 -11.98 4.44
C ASP A 64 20.03 -11.56 3.16
N LEU A 65 20.36 -10.39 2.60
CA LEU A 65 19.82 -9.93 1.31
C LEU A 65 20.12 -10.93 0.18
N MET A 66 21.34 -11.46 0.13
CA MET A 66 21.71 -12.45 -0.88
C MET A 66 20.94 -13.76 -0.69
N ALA A 67 20.74 -14.19 0.56
CA ALA A 67 19.98 -15.39 0.87
C ALA A 67 18.48 -15.22 0.55
N GLU A 68 17.91 -14.05 0.77
CA GLU A 68 16.56 -13.66 0.34
C GLU A 68 16.45 -13.70 -1.19
N ALA A 69 17.27 -12.95 -1.91
CA ALA A 69 17.27 -12.91 -3.37
C ALA A 69 17.47 -14.32 -4.00
N LYS A 70 18.38 -15.14 -3.45
CA LYS A 70 18.63 -16.48 -3.96
C LYS A 70 17.40 -17.40 -3.85
N ARG A 71 16.53 -17.23 -2.85
CA ARG A 71 15.32 -18.04 -2.69
C ARG A 71 14.33 -17.85 -3.86
N TRP A 72 14.33 -16.67 -4.47
CA TRP A 72 13.44 -16.31 -5.57
C TRP A 72 13.87 -16.82 -6.96
N LEU A 73 15.12 -17.25 -7.13
CA LEU A 73 15.65 -17.71 -8.43
C LEU A 73 14.86 -18.88 -9.04
N ARG A 74 14.10 -19.63 -8.23
CA ARG A 74 13.25 -20.73 -8.71
C ARG A 74 11.87 -20.27 -9.19
N TYR A 75 11.49 -19.03 -8.89
CA TYR A 75 10.14 -18.49 -9.06
C TYR A 75 10.08 -17.24 -9.96
N ALA A 76 11.23 -16.60 -10.22
CA ALA A 76 11.32 -15.39 -11.01
C ALA A 76 12.33 -15.53 -12.15
N ASN A 77 11.98 -15.00 -13.33
CA ASN A 77 12.86 -15.00 -14.51
C ASN A 77 14.05 -14.07 -14.30
N TRP A 78 13.82 -12.95 -13.61
CA TRP A 78 14.85 -12.02 -13.17
C TRP A 78 14.74 -11.77 -11.68
N THR A 79 15.89 -11.65 -11.02
CA THR A 79 15.95 -11.32 -9.59
C THR A 79 17.00 -10.25 -9.39
N TYR A 80 16.61 -9.17 -8.73
CA TYR A 80 17.50 -8.06 -8.38
C TYR A 80 17.60 -7.89 -6.87
N MET A 81 18.80 -7.55 -6.41
CA MET A 81 19.01 -6.89 -5.12
C MET A 81 19.17 -5.39 -5.36
N VAL A 82 18.55 -4.58 -4.50
CA VAL A 82 18.65 -3.12 -4.55
C VAL A 82 19.18 -2.61 -3.24
N VAL A 83 20.19 -1.76 -3.34
CA VAL A 83 20.80 -1.09 -2.19
C VAL A 83 21.09 0.38 -2.48
N PRO A 84 21.28 1.24 -1.48
CA PRO A 84 21.81 2.58 -1.68
C PRO A 84 23.13 2.57 -2.46
N HIS A 85 23.36 3.60 -3.27
CA HIS A 85 24.67 3.81 -3.87
C HIS A 85 25.71 4.15 -2.79
N ALA A 86 26.59 3.20 -2.53
CA ALA A 86 27.79 3.36 -1.71
C ALA A 86 29.06 3.43 -2.58
N ARG A 87 30.16 3.93 -2.01
CA ARG A 87 31.49 3.79 -2.65
C ARG A 87 31.85 2.32 -2.76
N ASP A 88 32.63 1.97 -3.78
CA ASP A 88 33.13 0.61 -3.92
C ASP A 88 34.14 0.28 -2.81
N SER A 89 34.06 -0.95 -2.32
CA SER A 89 34.97 -1.56 -1.36
C SER A 89 35.24 -3.00 -1.79
N ASP A 90 36.31 -3.61 -1.30
CA ASP A 90 36.62 -5.01 -1.65
C ASP A 90 35.49 -5.96 -1.23
N GLY A 91 34.85 -5.71 -0.09
CA GLY A 91 33.66 -6.45 0.34
C GLY A 91 32.48 -6.30 -0.63
N ARG A 92 32.23 -5.10 -1.17
CA ARG A 92 31.21 -4.88 -2.21
C ARG A 92 31.55 -5.57 -3.53
N ARG A 93 32.82 -5.52 -3.94
CA ARG A 93 33.29 -6.21 -5.15
C ARG A 93 33.09 -7.71 -5.03
N LEU A 94 33.48 -8.30 -3.89
CA LEU A 94 33.23 -9.71 -3.60
C LEU A 94 31.73 -10.04 -3.62
N ALA A 95 30.91 -9.22 -2.96
CA ALA A 95 29.46 -9.36 -2.99
C ALA A 95 28.88 -9.34 -4.41
N PHE A 96 29.40 -8.50 -5.29
CA PHE A 96 28.99 -8.42 -6.69
C PHE A 96 29.39 -9.68 -7.46
N SER A 97 30.61 -10.17 -7.26
CA SER A 97 31.07 -11.42 -7.86
C SER A 97 30.22 -12.62 -7.41
N ILE A 98 29.83 -12.67 -6.13
CA ILE A 98 28.94 -13.72 -5.61
C ILE A 98 27.54 -13.63 -6.25
N ALA A 99 26.97 -12.42 -6.35
CA ALA A 99 25.67 -12.20 -6.99
C ALA A 99 25.70 -12.62 -8.46
N GLU A 100 26.77 -12.30 -9.19
CA GLU A 100 26.99 -12.69 -10.57
C GLU A 100 27.03 -14.22 -10.74
N GLN A 101 27.72 -14.94 -9.85
CA GLN A 101 27.74 -16.41 -9.86
C GLN A 101 26.35 -17.02 -9.69
N PHE A 102 25.52 -16.44 -8.81
CA PHE A 102 24.12 -16.86 -8.66
C PHE A 102 23.24 -16.41 -9.83
N GLY A 103 23.68 -15.41 -10.60
CA GLY A 103 22.90 -14.80 -11.68
C GLY A 103 21.87 -13.78 -11.17
N ILE A 104 22.12 -13.18 -10.01
CA ILE A 104 21.30 -12.15 -9.38
C ILE A 104 21.79 -10.78 -9.84
N GLY A 105 20.88 -9.95 -10.32
CA GLY A 105 21.19 -8.57 -10.72
C GLY A 105 21.36 -7.67 -9.51
N ILE A 106 22.03 -6.54 -9.71
CA ILE A 106 22.21 -5.52 -8.67
C ILE A 106 21.82 -4.17 -9.26
N MET A 107 20.92 -3.49 -8.57
CA MET A 107 20.68 -2.06 -8.80
C MET A 107 21.12 -1.26 -7.60
N THR A 108 21.53 -0.02 -7.85
CA THR A 108 21.79 0.96 -6.80
C THR A 108 20.94 2.19 -6.97
N VAL A 109 20.41 2.70 -5.87
CA VAL A 109 19.62 3.93 -5.85
C VAL A 109 20.44 5.07 -5.24
N THR A 110 20.49 6.20 -5.94
CA THR A 110 20.98 7.46 -5.41
C THR A 110 19.79 8.41 -5.20
N ILE A 111 19.55 8.77 -3.95
CA ILE A 111 18.58 9.79 -3.55
C ILE A 111 19.34 11.00 -3.01
N GLY A 112 18.95 12.20 -3.43
CA GLY A 112 19.54 13.42 -2.90
C GLY A 112 18.95 14.66 -3.54
N LYS A 113 19.63 15.79 -3.32
CA LYS A 113 19.36 17.04 -4.04
C LYS A 113 20.60 17.52 -4.77
N TYR A 114 20.42 17.99 -6.00
CA TYR A 114 21.45 18.70 -6.76
C TYR A 114 20.84 20.00 -7.27
N ASP A 115 21.46 21.11 -6.91
CA ASP A 115 21.00 22.47 -7.25
C ASP A 115 19.52 22.76 -6.88
N GLY A 116 19.05 22.16 -5.78
CA GLY A 116 17.66 22.29 -5.31
C GLY A 116 16.70 21.22 -5.84
N ASP A 117 17.04 20.57 -6.95
CA ASP A 117 16.22 19.52 -7.56
C ASP A 117 16.45 18.15 -6.91
N ARG A 118 15.35 17.41 -6.73
CA ARG A 118 15.41 16.04 -6.19
C ARG A 118 15.98 15.09 -7.25
N ILE A 119 17.08 14.42 -6.93
CA ILE A 119 17.62 13.33 -7.72
C ILE A 119 17.12 12.01 -7.15
N ASN A 120 16.46 11.22 -7.99
CA ASN A 120 16.14 9.81 -7.76
C ASN A 120 16.70 9.01 -8.93
N ARG A 121 17.95 8.51 -8.81
CA ARG A 121 18.63 7.79 -9.89
C ARG A 121 18.75 6.32 -9.55
N VAL A 122 18.33 5.46 -10.49
CA VAL A 122 18.53 4.01 -10.45
C VAL A 122 19.64 3.65 -11.43
N ASP A 123 20.68 2.99 -10.93
CA ASP A 123 21.79 2.48 -11.74
C ASP A 123 21.81 0.95 -11.68
N VAL A 124 21.71 0.29 -12.84
CA VAL A 124 21.93 -1.16 -12.94
C VAL A 124 23.43 -1.41 -12.91
N ARG A 125 23.91 -2.03 -11.82
CA ARG A 125 25.33 -2.35 -11.61
C ARG A 125 25.68 -3.75 -12.11
N LEU A 126 24.71 -4.65 -12.07
CA LEU A 126 24.84 -6.01 -12.58
C LEU A 126 23.51 -6.45 -13.18
N THR A 127 23.54 -6.99 -14.39
CA THR A 127 22.35 -7.51 -15.08
C THR A 127 22.10 -8.96 -14.63
N PRO A 128 20.87 -9.34 -14.25
CA PRO A 128 20.56 -10.68 -13.81
C PRO A 128 20.63 -11.65 -14.97
N ARG A 129 20.93 -12.92 -14.66
CA ARG A 129 20.80 -14.00 -15.62
C ARG A 129 19.32 -14.37 -15.77
N LEU A 130 18.86 -14.50 -17.02
CA LEU A 130 17.50 -14.98 -17.30
C LEU A 130 17.33 -16.44 -16.85
N GLN A 131 16.45 -16.65 -15.87
CA GLN A 131 15.98 -17.97 -15.50
C GLN A 131 14.87 -18.39 -16.46
N ARG A 132 15.18 -19.34 -17.35
CA ARG A 132 14.26 -19.80 -18.41
C ARG A 132 13.16 -20.73 -17.89
N LYS A 133 13.41 -21.42 -16.78
CA LYS A 133 12.48 -22.37 -16.16
C LYS A 133 12.22 -21.91 -14.74
N VAL A 134 11.02 -21.41 -14.50
CA VAL A 134 10.58 -20.91 -13.19
C VAL A 134 9.24 -21.55 -12.83
N ASN A 135 9.02 -21.76 -11.54
CA ASN A 135 7.75 -22.23 -11.03
C ASN A 135 6.75 -21.06 -11.01
N SER A 136 5.54 -21.28 -11.53
CA SER A 136 4.49 -20.26 -11.65
C SER A 136 3.88 -19.83 -10.32
N ALA A 137 4.10 -20.57 -9.22
CA ALA A 137 3.42 -20.37 -7.95
C ALA A 137 3.51 -18.92 -7.41
N LEU A 138 4.62 -18.21 -7.64
CA LEU A 138 4.73 -16.79 -7.27
C LEU A 138 3.81 -15.91 -8.11
N ARG A 139 3.77 -16.16 -9.43
CA ARG A 139 2.91 -15.44 -10.36
C ARG A 139 1.44 -15.71 -10.08
N ASP A 140 1.10 -16.95 -9.76
CA ASP A 140 -0.26 -17.38 -9.44
C ASP A 140 -0.76 -16.79 -8.11
N ALA A 141 0.15 -16.39 -7.23
CA ALA A 141 -0.14 -15.69 -5.97
C ALA A 141 -0.39 -14.18 -6.14
N LEU A 142 -0.19 -13.61 -7.34
CA LEU A 142 -0.40 -12.18 -7.57
C LEU A 142 -1.89 -11.83 -7.53
N GLN A 143 -2.23 -10.78 -6.78
CA GLN A 143 -3.59 -10.27 -6.66
C GLN A 143 -3.65 -8.80 -7.04
N PRO A 144 -4.79 -8.29 -7.57
CA PRO A 144 -4.97 -6.87 -7.85
C PRO A 144 -4.69 -5.97 -6.64
N ALA A 145 -4.99 -6.46 -5.43
CA ALA A 145 -4.72 -5.77 -4.18
C ALA A 145 -3.22 -5.53 -3.92
N HIS A 146 -2.30 -6.23 -4.59
CA HIS A 146 -0.87 -5.94 -4.49
C HIS A 146 -0.43 -4.79 -5.42
N LYS A 147 -1.28 -4.32 -6.35
CA LYS A 147 -0.99 -3.21 -7.28
C LYS A 147 -1.24 -1.82 -6.66
N THR A 148 -1.92 -1.72 -5.52
CA THR A 148 -2.44 -0.44 -4.97
C THR A 148 -1.41 0.43 -4.26
N PHE A 149 -0.21 0.53 -4.83
CA PHE A 149 0.75 1.56 -4.44
C PHE A 149 0.83 2.76 -5.40
N ALA A 150 0.16 2.72 -6.54
CA ALA A 150 -0.02 3.92 -7.35
C ALA A 150 -1.32 3.86 -8.15
N VAL A 151 -2.28 4.74 -7.79
CA VAL A 151 -3.08 5.37 -8.83
C VAL A 151 -2.11 6.29 -9.58
N ALA A 152 -2.04 6.16 -10.91
CA ALA A 152 -1.25 7.04 -11.74
C ALA A 152 -1.58 8.50 -11.41
N GLY A 153 -0.59 9.27 -10.95
CA GLY A 153 -0.68 10.73 -10.90
C GLY A 153 -0.59 11.45 -9.54
N THR A 154 -0.40 10.79 -8.40
CA THR A 154 -0.10 11.52 -7.15
C THR A 154 0.92 10.80 -6.27
N ALA A 155 2.01 11.49 -5.97
CA ALA A 155 2.96 11.08 -4.93
C ALA A 155 2.21 10.99 -3.60
N HIS A 156 2.36 9.85 -2.90
CA HIS A 156 2.16 9.58 -1.46
C HIS A 156 1.43 8.23 -1.24
N GLY A 157 2.17 7.14 -1.45
CA GLY A 157 1.71 5.77 -1.18
C GLY A 157 1.50 5.51 0.31
N ARG A 158 0.28 5.08 0.66
CA ARG A 158 -0.04 4.41 1.93
C ARG A 158 -0.24 2.92 1.64
N HIS A 159 0.41 2.09 2.43
CA HIS A 159 0.35 0.62 2.35
C HIS A 159 -1.10 0.12 2.46
N TRP A 160 -1.41 -1.02 1.85
CA TRP A 160 -2.64 -1.78 2.04
C TRP A 160 -2.32 -3.08 2.79
N THR A 161 -2.96 -3.30 3.92
CA THR A 161 -2.81 -4.47 4.78
C THR A 161 -4.13 -5.23 4.83
N ALA A 162 -4.11 -6.53 5.13
CA ALA A 162 -5.33 -7.31 5.35
C ALA A 162 -6.24 -6.69 6.44
N PHE A 163 -5.64 -5.93 7.35
CA PHE A 163 -6.33 -5.09 8.31
C PHE A 163 -7.05 -3.91 7.65
N GLN A 164 -6.37 -3.12 6.82
CA GLN A 164 -6.99 -2.01 6.07
C GLN A 164 -8.09 -2.50 5.12
N ASP A 165 -7.89 -3.66 4.50
CA ASP A 165 -8.91 -4.35 3.70
C ASP A 165 -10.17 -4.65 4.52
N THR A 166 -9.97 -5.21 5.73
CA THR A 166 -11.08 -5.45 6.65
C THR A 166 -11.77 -4.14 7.05
N CYS A 167 -11.02 -3.07 7.35
CA CYS A 167 -11.59 -1.76 7.70
C CYS A 167 -12.38 -1.12 6.54
N GLU A 168 -11.89 -1.22 5.30
CA GLU A 168 -12.58 -0.67 4.14
C GLU A 168 -13.85 -1.46 3.80
N GLN A 169 -13.79 -2.79 3.84
CA GLN A 169 -14.98 -3.63 3.68
C GLN A 169 -16.06 -3.27 4.71
N ILE A 170 -15.67 -3.04 5.97
CA ILE A 170 -16.60 -2.58 7.02
C ILE A 170 -17.17 -1.20 6.68
N ALA A 171 -16.33 -0.22 6.34
CA ALA A 171 -16.78 1.14 6.04
C ALA A 171 -17.73 1.19 4.83
N ASN A 172 -17.44 0.42 3.78
CA ASN A 172 -18.29 0.31 2.60
C ASN A 172 -19.63 -0.35 2.92
N PHE A 173 -19.61 -1.44 3.70
CA PHE A 173 -20.84 -2.11 4.12
C PHE A 173 -21.72 -1.20 4.99
N VAL A 174 -21.14 -0.54 6.00
CA VAL A 174 -21.87 0.35 6.92
C VAL A 174 -22.45 1.56 6.19
N ARG A 175 -21.75 2.10 5.17
CA ARG A 175 -22.28 3.20 4.34
C ARG A 175 -23.55 2.80 3.58
N GLY A 176 -23.61 1.55 3.09
CA GLY A 176 -24.80 1.00 2.42
C GLY A 176 -25.86 0.43 3.37
N SER A 177 -25.53 0.26 4.65
CA SER A 177 -26.42 -0.32 5.67
C SER A 177 -26.19 0.34 7.03
N PRO A 178 -26.63 1.60 7.23
CA PRO A 178 -26.54 2.28 8.53
C PRO A 178 -27.29 1.50 9.62
N GLY A 179 -26.75 1.50 10.84
CA GLY A 179 -27.30 0.75 11.95
C GLY A 179 -27.05 -0.76 11.89
N ALA A 180 -26.10 -1.23 11.08
CA ALA A 180 -25.79 -2.64 10.98
C ALA A 180 -25.26 -3.20 12.31
N SER A 181 -25.82 -4.34 12.74
CA SER A 181 -25.30 -5.07 13.89
C SER A 181 -23.97 -5.73 13.57
N ILE A 182 -23.15 -5.97 14.60
CA ILE A 182 -21.86 -6.66 14.42
C ILE A 182 -21.97 -8.04 13.74
N ALA A 183 -23.08 -8.75 13.94
CA ALA A 183 -23.32 -10.04 13.28
C ALA A 183 -23.53 -9.88 11.78
N GLN A 184 -24.24 -8.82 11.37
CA GLN A 184 -24.46 -8.51 9.95
C GLN A 184 -23.14 -8.06 9.28
N VAL A 185 -22.34 -7.24 9.97
CA VAL A 185 -21.02 -6.81 9.47
C VAL A 185 -20.11 -8.02 9.27
N LEU A 186 -19.97 -8.89 10.26
CA LEU A 186 -19.12 -10.09 10.16
C LEU A 186 -19.60 -11.07 9.08
N GLY A 187 -20.91 -11.22 8.90
CA GLY A 187 -21.47 -12.09 7.85
C GLY A 187 -21.29 -11.56 6.44
N ALA A 188 -21.05 -10.25 6.27
CA ALA A 188 -20.96 -9.61 4.96
C ALA A 188 -19.51 -9.40 4.47
N ILE A 189 -18.53 -9.38 5.37
CA ILE A 189 -17.13 -9.09 5.04
C ILE A 189 -16.27 -10.36 5.11
N LYS A 190 -15.21 -10.41 4.30
CA LYS A 190 -14.13 -11.38 4.48
C LYS A 190 -13.07 -10.78 5.39
N HIS A 191 -12.85 -11.37 6.56
CA HIS A 191 -11.84 -10.89 7.53
C HIS A 191 -10.63 -11.81 7.64
N HIS A 192 -9.48 -11.22 7.97
CA HIS A 192 -8.18 -11.91 8.12
C HIS A 192 -8.03 -12.66 9.46
N TYR A 193 -9.02 -12.58 10.35
CA TYR A 193 -9.00 -13.26 11.63
C TYR A 193 -9.23 -14.76 11.51
N ARG A 194 -8.55 -15.51 12.39
CA ARG A 194 -8.68 -16.98 12.48
C ARG A 194 -10.09 -17.43 12.86
N THR A 195 -10.83 -16.65 13.63
CA THR A 195 -12.21 -16.97 14.06
C THR A 195 -13.08 -15.71 14.16
N ASP A 196 -14.38 -15.89 13.94
CA ASP A 196 -15.38 -14.82 14.05
C ASP A 196 -15.45 -14.23 15.47
N SER A 197 -15.16 -15.05 16.49
CA SER A 197 -15.13 -14.60 17.88
C SER A 197 -13.98 -13.60 18.12
N THR A 198 -12.80 -13.88 17.56
CA THR A 198 -11.66 -12.94 17.61
C THR A 198 -11.95 -11.69 16.76
N ALA A 199 -12.54 -11.85 15.58
CA ALA A 199 -12.94 -10.74 14.73
C ALA A 199 -13.91 -9.81 15.47
N LYS A 200 -14.97 -10.37 16.07
CA LYS A 200 -15.97 -9.63 16.83
C LYS A 200 -15.36 -8.77 17.93
N ALA A 201 -14.50 -9.34 18.77
CA ALA A 201 -13.86 -8.61 19.86
C ALA A 201 -12.98 -7.46 19.34
N CYS A 202 -12.23 -7.70 18.25
CA CYS A 202 -11.36 -6.70 17.66
C CYS A 202 -12.14 -5.57 16.98
N LEU A 203 -13.21 -5.89 16.24
CA LEU A 203 -14.06 -4.92 15.54
C LEU A 203 -14.72 -3.94 16.52
N VAL A 204 -15.25 -4.45 17.64
CA VAL A 204 -15.81 -3.58 18.70
C VAL A 204 -14.74 -2.62 19.22
N ARG A 205 -13.57 -3.16 19.58
CA ARG A 205 -12.45 -2.35 20.09
C ARG A 205 -12.03 -1.27 19.09
N TRP A 206 -11.95 -1.60 17.80
CA TRP A 206 -11.55 -0.65 16.77
C TRP A 206 -12.60 0.41 16.48
N GLY A 207 -13.88 0.04 16.52
CA GLY A 207 -14.99 1.00 16.44
C GLY A 207 -14.97 1.97 17.62
N ASP A 208 -14.79 1.48 18.85
CA ASP A 208 -14.67 2.33 20.05
C ASP A 208 -13.46 3.28 19.96
N GLN A 209 -12.34 2.81 19.38
CA GLN A 209 -11.11 3.59 19.23
C GLN A 209 -11.12 4.52 18.00
N GLY A 210 -12.18 4.54 17.19
CA GLY A 210 -12.25 5.34 15.96
C GLY A 210 -11.22 4.95 14.90
N VAL A 211 -10.72 3.71 14.94
CA VAL A 211 -9.68 3.23 14.01
C VAL A 211 -10.25 2.98 12.62
N ILE A 212 -11.52 2.57 12.54
CA ILE A 212 -12.23 2.34 11.27
C ILE A 212 -12.75 3.70 10.78
N ARG A 213 -12.02 4.33 9.86
CA ARG A 213 -12.39 5.65 9.33
C ARG A 213 -13.76 5.63 8.67
N GLY A 214 -14.57 6.64 8.94
CA GLY A 214 -15.90 6.78 8.35
C GLY A 214 -16.97 5.91 9.03
N VAL A 215 -16.67 5.31 10.18
CA VAL A 215 -17.60 4.47 10.95
C VAL A 215 -17.55 4.86 12.43
N ILE A 216 -18.72 5.00 13.04
CA ILE A 216 -18.90 5.17 14.48
C ILE A 216 -19.62 3.96 15.07
N LEU A 217 -19.38 3.72 16.37
CA LEU A 217 -19.97 2.62 17.10
C LEU A 217 -21.06 3.13 18.04
N ARG A 218 -22.26 2.57 17.93
CA ARG A 218 -23.42 2.88 18.78
C ARG A 218 -23.81 1.68 19.63
N ARG A 219 -24.09 1.92 20.91
CA ARG A 219 -24.45 0.87 21.88
C ARG A 219 -25.89 1.05 22.34
N GLU A 220 -26.66 -0.02 22.26
CA GLU A 220 -28.00 -0.11 22.86
C GLU A 220 -28.03 -1.31 23.82
N GLY A 221 -27.85 -1.02 25.11
CA GLY A 221 -27.68 -2.06 26.12
C GLY A 221 -26.47 -2.95 25.82
N ARG A 222 -26.70 -4.26 25.61
CA ARG A 222 -25.65 -5.24 25.27
C ARG A 222 -25.39 -5.36 23.75
N ARG A 223 -26.16 -4.67 22.92
CA ARG A 223 -26.04 -4.73 21.45
C ARG A 223 -25.15 -3.61 20.93
N VAL A 224 -24.40 -3.93 19.89
CA VAL A 224 -23.45 -3.03 19.23
C VAL A 224 -23.85 -2.90 17.76
N PHE A 225 -23.94 -1.66 17.32
CA PHE A 225 -24.28 -1.26 15.96
C PHE A 225 -23.17 -0.37 15.39
N PHE A 226 -22.95 -0.47 14.09
CA PHE A 226 -22.04 0.37 13.35
C PHE A 226 -22.86 1.32 12.48
N ASP A 227 -22.58 2.61 12.61
CA ASP A 227 -23.21 3.68 11.84
C ASP A 227 -22.12 4.43 11.05
N PRO A 228 -22.45 5.04 9.89
CA PRO A 228 -21.51 5.92 9.20
C PRO A 228 -21.12 7.09 10.10
N ASP A 229 -19.83 7.46 10.08
CA ASP A 229 -19.38 8.69 10.74
C ASP A 229 -19.97 9.91 10.01
N PRO A 230 -20.74 10.78 10.69
CA PRO A 230 -21.37 11.92 10.05
C PRO A 230 -20.33 12.91 9.50
N VAL A 231 -20.46 13.25 8.22
CA VAL A 231 -19.66 14.30 7.59
C VAL A 231 -20.32 15.64 7.88
N TRP A 232 -19.59 16.50 8.59
CA TRP A 232 -20.00 17.88 8.87
C TRP A 232 -19.56 18.79 7.73
N CYS A 233 -20.44 19.02 6.76
CA CYS A 233 -20.18 20.00 5.70
C CYS A 233 -20.40 21.41 6.25
N LYS A 234 -19.32 22.20 6.34
CA LYS A 234 -19.36 23.63 6.65
C LYS A 234 -19.50 24.45 5.39
N CYS A 235 -20.57 25.23 5.32
CA CYS A 235 -20.77 26.22 4.29
C CYS A 235 -19.65 27.28 4.33
N ALA A 236 -18.91 27.45 3.23
CA ALA A 236 -17.95 28.53 3.09
C ALA A 236 -18.60 29.93 3.01
N SER A 237 -19.84 30.02 2.50
CA SER A 237 -20.56 31.28 2.25
C SER A 237 -21.31 31.82 3.48
N CYS A 238 -21.86 30.97 4.33
CA CYS A 238 -22.67 31.39 5.50
C CYS A 238 -22.29 30.67 6.81
N GLY A 239 -21.25 29.84 6.80
CA GLY A 239 -20.75 29.11 7.99
C GLY A 239 -21.63 27.95 8.46
N TRP A 240 -22.80 27.74 7.85
CA TRP A 240 -23.76 26.73 8.26
C TRP A 240 -23.22 25.30 8.11
N SER A 241 -23.36 24.50 9.17
CA SER A 241 -22.89 23.11 9.22
C SER A 241 -24.08 22.16 9.15
N VAL A 242 -24.00 21.15 8.29
CA VAL A 242 -25.04 20.13 8.17
C VAL A 242 -24.43 18.78 8.44
N GLU A 243 -25.09 18.02 9.30
CA GLU A 243 -24.80 16.60 9.52
C GLU A 243 -25.31 15.82 8.29
N THR A 244 -24.38 15.24 7.53
CA THR A 244 -24.75 14.48 6.32
C THR A 244 -23.99 13.16 6.29
N ASN A 245 -24.62 12.11 5.78
CA ASN A 245 -23.96 10.82 5.55
C ASN A 245 -23.27 10.76 4.17
N VAL A 246 -23.13 11.90 3.49
CA VAL A 246 -22.61 12.02 2.12
C VAL A 246 -21.55 13.11 2.11
N ALA A 247 -20.30 12.76 1.81
CA ALA A 247 -19.26 13.76 1.58
C ALA A 247 -19.62 14.55 0.30
N HIS A 248 -20.10 15.78 0.45
CA HIS A 248 -20.27 16.70 -0.66
C HIS A 248 -18.96 17.45 -0.91
N ASP A 249 -18.32 17.17 -2.04
CA ASP A 249 -17.03 17.75 -2.42
C ASP A 249 -17.15 19.19 -2.98
N GLN A 250 -18.10 20.00 -2.50
CA GLN A 250 -18.33 21.36 -3.00
C GLN A 250 -18.40 22.42 -1.88
N PRO A 251 -17.47 23.39 -1.86
CA PRO A 251 -17.52 24.53 -0.94
C PRO A 251 -18.43 25.63 -1.51
N GLU A 252 -19.46 26.00 -0.74
CA GLU A 252 -20.33 27.20 -0.78
C GLU A 252 -21.81 26.81 -0.70
N VAL A 253 -22.45 26.92 0.47
CA VAL A 253 -23.88 26.62 0.59
C VAL A 253 -24.74 27.74 1.19
N CYS A 254 -25.11 28.66 0.30
CA CYS A 254 -25.93 29.86 0.46
C CYS A 254 -27.42 29.59 0.75
N GLU A 255 -28.29 30.63 0.72
CA GLU A 255 -29.73 30.65 1.05
C GLU A 255 -30.56 29.47 0.48
N ASN A 256 -30.12 28.88 -0.63
CA ASN A 256 -30.75 27.72 -1.25
C ASN A 256 -30.53 26.41 -0.48
N CYS A 257 -29.40 26.23 0.19
CA CYS A 257 -29.15 25.02 1.00
C CYS A 257 -29.96 24.97 2.28
N ARG A 258 -30.36 26.14 2.80
CA ARG A 258 -31.36 26.25 3.86
C ARG A 258 -32.71 25.68 3.43
N ARG A 259 -33.17 26.00 2.23
CA ARG A 259 -34.50 25.52 1.77
C ARG A 259 -34.51 24.03 1.48
N HIS A 260 -33.36 23.44 1.14
CA HIS A 260 -33.26 22.05 0.72
C HIS A 260 -33.31 21.06 1.89
N LEU A 261 -32.61 21.36 2.98
CA LEU A 261 -32.67 20.52 4.19
C LEU A 261 -34.02 20.59 4.90
N LEU A 262 -34.72 21.72 4.78
CA LEU A 262 -36.12 21.85 5.21
C LEU A 262 -37.11 20.99 4.41
N ARG A 263 -36.77 20.56 3.19
CA ARG A 263 -37.59 19.62 2.41
C ARG A 263 -37.32 18.17 2.80
N ASN A 264 -36.08 17.82 3.14
CA ASN A 264 -35.71 16.46 3.54
C ASN A 264 -36.24 16.09 4.94
N ALA A 265 -36.18 17.01 5.90
CA ALA A 265 -36.75 16.80 7.24
C ALA A 265 -38.28 16.59 7.25
N LYS A 266 -38.98 17.00 6.19
CA LYS A 266 -40.43 16.77 6.03
C LYS A 266 -40.75 15.40 5.40
N ARG A 267 -39.79 14.75 4.73
CA ARG A 267 -39.97 13.43 4.13
C ARG A 267 -39.68 12.29 5.11
N GLU A 268 -38.82 12.50 6.10
CA GLU A 268 -38.54 11.51 7.17
C GLU A 268 -39.63 11.45 8.26
N LYS A 269 -40.62 12.36 8.21
CA LYS A 269 -41.80 12.38 9.11
C LYS A 269 -43.08 11.85 8.45
N ARG A 270 -42.97 11.12 7.34
CA ARG A 270 -44.04 10.34 6.71
C ARG A 270 -43.58 8.92 6.54
#